data_AF-V5U0Z9-F1
#
_entry.id   AF-V5U0Z9-F1
#
_cell.length_a   1.000
_cell.length_b   1.000
_cell.length_c   1.000
_cell.angle_alpha   90.00
_cell.angle_beta   90.00
_cell.angle_gamma   90.00
#
_symmetry.space_group_name_H-M   'P 1'
#
loop_
_entity.id
_entity.type
_entity.pdbx_description
1 polymer ?
#
loop_
_entity_poly.entity_id
_entity_poly.type
_entity_poly.pdbx_seq_one_letter_code
_entity_poly.pdbx_strand_id
1 'polypeptide(L)'
;MDGKTLQEYLHGMGKKEWWELVARLRLVKPKRKKAYKQSISDQQRLQLGVELSSRGFDGNETKINLLLRGGSIPSGAGLRIFYRNHRLQEDGKWRQWY
;
A
#
# COMPACT_ATOMS: atom_id res chain seq x y z
N MET A 1 -21.20 20.39 -14.01
CA MET A 1 -22.16 19.27 -14.12
C MET A 1 -22.28 18.63 -12.76
N ASP A 2 -23.45 18.77 -12.14
CA ASP A 2 -23.71 18.31 -10.78
C ASP A 2 -23.88 16.79 -10.72
N GLY A 3 -23.42 16.16 -9.63
CA GLY A 3 -23.46 14.70 -9.48
C GLY A 3 -24.85 14.08 -9.65
N LYS A 4 -25.92 14.82 -9.36
CA LYS A 4 -27.32 14.40 -9.57
C LYS A 4 -27.68 14.23 -11.05
N THR A 5 -27.29 15.18 -11.91
CA THR A 5 -27.56 15.12 -13.36
C THR A 5 -26.85 13.95 -14.05
N LEU A 6 -25.66 13.61 -13.56
CA LEU A 6 -24.88 12.45 -14.01
C LEU A 6 -25.54 11.13 -13.63
N GLN A 7 -26.15 11.06 -12.45
CA GLN A 7 -26.81 9.87 -11.95
C GLN A 7 -28.11 9.57 -12.73
N GLU A 8 -28.87 10.60 -13.08
CA GLU A 8 -30.07 10.48 -13.94
C GLU A 8 -29.71 10.04 -15.37
N TYR A 9 -28.65 10.61 -15.95
CA TYR A 9 -28.13 10.23 -17.27
C TYR A 9 -27.66 8.76 -17.30
N LEU A 10 -26.95 8.31 -16.27
CA LEU A 10 -26.51 6.91 -16.15
C LEU A 10 -27.68 5.93 -15.97
N HIS A 11 -28.78 6.35 -15.35
CA HIS A 11 -29.97 5.53 -15.14
C HIS A 11 -30.82 5.39 -16.42
N GLY A 12 -30.82 6.40 -17.29
CA GLY A 12 -31.49 6.37 -18.59
C GLY A 12 -30.68 5.67 -19.70
N MET A 13 -29.40 5.36 -19.46
CA MET A 13 -28.49 4.80 -20.45
C MET A 13 -28.81 3.32 -20.76
N GLY A 14 -28.81 2.97 -22.04
CA GLY A 14 -29.04 1.59 -22.47
C GLY A 14 -27.89 0.65 -22.07
N LYS A 15 -28.17 -0.66 -21.93
CA LYS A 15 -27.14 -1.67 -21.58
C LYS A 15 -25.89 -1.58 -22.46
N LYS A 16 -26.05 -1.32 -23.76
CA LYS A 16 -24.95 -1.24 -24.74
C LYS A 16 -23.99 -0.07 -24.43
N GLU A 17 -24.55 1.11 -24.21
CA GLU A 17 -23.81 2.32 -23.89
C GLU A 17 -23.11 2.21 -22.53
N TRP A 18 -23.75 1.53 -21.57
CA TRP A 18 -23.16 1.24 -20.27
C TRP A 18 -21.91 0.36 -20.39
N TRP A 19 -21.95 -0.70 -21.21
CA TRP A 19 -20.78 -1.56 -21.44
C TRP A 19 -19.64 -0.80 -22.14
N GLU A 20 -19.96 0.05 -23.11
CA GLU A 20 -18.98 0.88 -23.82
C GLU A 20 -18.31 1.89 -22.88
N LEU A 21 -19.09 2.53 -22.02
CA LEU A 21 -18.59 3.43 -20.99
C LEU A 21 -17.69 2.70 -19.98
N VAL A 22 -18.09 1.51 -19.53
CA VAL A 22 -17.28 0.67 -18.63
C VAL A 22 -15.97 0.23 -19.31
N ALA A 23 -15.99 -0.10 -20.60
CA ALA A 23 -14.79 -0.45 -21.35
C ALA A 23 -13.81 0.74 -21.44
N ARG A 24 -14.32 1.94 -21.76
CA ARG A 24 -13.52 3.18 -21.77
C ARG A 24 -12.98 3.51 -20.39
N LEU A 25 -13.77 3.34 -19.34
CA LEU A 25 -13.33 3.56 -17.96
C LEU A 25 -12.27 2.55 -17.54
N ARG A 26 -12.32 1.29 -17.99
CA ARG A 26 -11.27 0.29 -17.72
C ARG A 26 -9.95 0.60 -18.41
N LEU A 27 -9.99 1.25 -19.57
CA LEU A 27 -8.79 1.72 -20.27
C LEU A 27 -8.14 2.90 -19.55
N VAL A 28 -8.94 3.85 -19.07
CA VAL A 28 -8.46 5.09 -18.44
C VAL A 28 -8.13 4.92 -16.96
N LYS A 29 -8.83 4.04 -16.23
CA LYS A 29 -8.51 3.79 -14.81
C LYS A 29 -7.24 2.96 -14.73
N PRO A 30 -6.14 3.48 -14.14
CA PRO A 30 -4.96 2.68 -13.92
C PRO A 30 -5.36 1.46 -13.09
N LYS A 31 -4.85 0.27 -13.48
CA LYS A 31 -5.05 -0.96 -12.68
C LYS A 31 -4.59 -0.65 -11.26
N ARG A 32 -5.54 -0.49 -10.34
CA ARG A 32 -5.23 -0.36 -8.92
C ARG A 32 -4.58 -1.68 -8.54
N LYS A 33 -3.26 -1.69 -8.38
CA LYS A 33 -2.58 -2.82 -7.75
C LYS A 33 -3.30 -3.03 -6.43
N LYS A 34 -3.73 -4.27 -6.14
CA LYS A 34 -4.12 -4.65 -4.78
C LYS A 34 -3.03 -4.07 -3.88
N ALA A 35 -3.44 -3.33 -2.84
CA ALA A 35 -2.48 -2.69 -1.93
C ALA A 35 -1.38 -3.72 -1.64
N TYR A 36 -0.11 -3.33 -1.79
CA TYR A 36 1.08 -4.18 -1.61
C TYR A 36 1.23 -4.61 -0.15
N LYS A 37 0.14 -5.07 0.48
CA LYS A 37 0.15 -5.60 1.81
C LYS A 37 0.65 -7.02 1.72
N GLN A 38 1.87 -7.26 2.20
CA GLN A 38 2.42 -8.60 2.34
C GLN A 38 1.51 -9.39 3.30
N SER A 39 0.95 -10.50 2.84
CA SER A 39 0.23 -11.45 3.69
C SER A 39 1.26 -12.30 4.43
N ILE A 40 1.41 -12.06 5.72
CA ILE A 40 2.28 -12.83 6.60
C ILE A 40 1.45 -13.59 7.63
N SER A 41 1.98 -14.71 8.12
CA SER A 41 1.38 -15.47 9.23
C SER A 41 1.51 -14.69 10.54
N ASP A 42 0.62 -14.95 11.49
CA ASP A 42 0.65 -14.31 12.82
C ASP A 42 1.98 -14.59 13.55
N GLN A 43 2.56 -15.78 13.36
CA GLN A 43 3.88 -16.12 13.91
C GLN A 43 4.99 -15.23 13.32
N GLN A 44 4.96 -14.96 12.02
CA GLN A 44 5.93 -14.06 11.37
C GLN A 44 5.76 -12.62 11.85
N ARG A 45 4.52 -12.25 12.19
CA ARG A 45 4.18 -10.93 12.73
C ARG A 45 4.76 -10.73 14.13
N LEU A 46 4.68 -11.76 14.96
CA LEU A 46 5.32 -11.79 16.28
C LEU A 46 6.85 -11.73 16.17
N GLN A 47 7.45 -12.52 15.27
CA GLN A 47 8.89 -12.49 15.01
C GLN A 47 9.38 -11.10 14.57
N LEU A 48 8.63 -10.45 13.68
CA LEU A 48 8.92 -9.09 13.24
C LEU A 48 8.84 -8.07 14.40
N GLY A 49 7.86 -8.21 15.29
CA GLY A 49 7.75 -7.39 16.48
C GLY A 49 8.95 -7.53 17.41
N VAL A 50 9.41 -8.77 17.63
CA VAL A 50 10.63 -9.05 18.41
C VAL A 50 11.86 -8.46 17.73
N GLU A 51 12.00 -8.62 16.41
CA GLU A 51 13.16 -8.09 15.66
C GLU A 51 13.21 -6.56 15.72
N LEU A 52 12.06 -5.87 15.67
CA LEU A 52 11.97 -4.43 15.87
C LEU A 52 12.45 -4.03 17.26
N SER A 53 11.93 -4.70 18.31
CA SER A 53 12.31 -4.43 19.69
C SER A 53 13.80 -4.67 19.94
N SER A 54 14.39 -5.74 19.38
CA SER A 54 15.83 -6.01 19.47
C SER A 54 16.70 -4.94 18.80
N ARG A 55 16.18 -4.25 17.78
CA ARG A 55 16.86 -3.14 17.11
C ARG A 55 16.57 -1.77 17.77
N GLY A 56 15.86 -1.74 18.89
CA GLY A 56 15.52 -0.51 19.61
C GLY A 56 14.35 0.28 19.01
N PHE A 57 13.55 -0.33 18.13
CA PHE A 57 12.33 0.27 17.61
C PHE A 57 11.11 -0.28 18.34
N ASP A 58 10.08 0.55 18.54
CA ASP A 58 8.80 0.00 19.03
C ASP A 58 8.24 -1.03 18.05
N GLY A 59 8.06 -2.25 18.52
CA GLY A 59 7.32 -3.32 17.85
C GLY A 59 5.81 -3.06 17.79
N ASN A 60 5.38 -1.79 17.71
CA ASN A 60 3.98 -1.42 17.67
C ASN A 60 3.33 -1.91 16.38
N GLU A 61 2.08 -2.36 16.48
CA GLU A 61 1.31 -2.88 15.37
C GLU A 61 1.13 -1.86 14.24
N THR A 62 1.14 -0.55 14.53
CA THR A 62 1.13 0.51 13.52
C THR A 62 2.40 0.49 12.66
N LYS A 63 3.57 0.32 13.28
CA LYS A 63 4.87 0.23 12.61
C LYS A 63 4.98 -1.07 11.81
N ILE A 64 4.51 -2.19 12.36
CA ILE A 64 4.43 -3.46 11.65
C ILE A 64 3.52 -3.35 10.42
N ASN A 65 2.31 -2.79 10.57
CA ASN A 65 1.39 -2.59 9.44
C ASN A 65 1.95 -1.62 8.39
N LEU A 66 2.69 -0.60 8.81
CA LEU A 66 3.39 0.32 7.90
C LEU A 66 4.40 -0.44 7.04
N LEU A 67 5.26 -1.27 7.65
CA LEU A 67 6.25 -2.09 6.95
C LEU A 67 5.58 -3.09 5.98
N LEU A 68 4.50 -3.75 6.40
CA LEU A 68 3.78 -4.70 5.56
C LEU A 68 3.11 -4.06 4.35
N ARG A 69 2.76 -2.77 4.42
CA ARG A 69 2.20 -2.00 3.30
C ARG A 69 3.28 -1.42 2.37
N GLY A 70 4.56 -1.72 2.62
CA GLY A 70 5.70 -1.20 1.86
C GLY A 70 6.23 0.15 2.38
N GLY A 71 5.85 0.56 3.59
CA GLY A 71 6.45 1.69 4.27
C GLY A 71 7.84 1.37 4.83
N SER A 72 8.54 2.40 5.28
CA SER A 72 9.88 2.28 5.88
C SER A 72 10.02 3.17 7.10
N ILE A 73 10.81 2.71 8.07
CA ILE A 73 11.09 3.41 9.33
C ILE A 73 12.50 4.01 9.26
N PRO A 74 12.70 5.29 9.57
CA PRO A 74 14.03 5.87 9.65
C PRO A 74 14.80 5.25 10.85
N SER A 75 15.96 4.66 10.56
CA SER A 75 16.84 4.04 11.57
C SER A 75 17.83 5.06 12.17
N GLY A 76 18.03 6.18 11.47
CA GLY A 76 19.09 7.16 11.77
C GLY A 76 20.23 7.08 10.75
N ALA A 77 21.14 8.06 10.74
CA ALA A 77 22.30 8.11 9.82
C ALA A 77 21.96 7.96 8.31
N GLY A 78 20.76 8.39 7.91
CA GLY A 78 20.25 8.27 6.54
C GLY A 78 19.84 6.84 6.13
N LEU A 79 19.77 5.91 7.08
CA LEU A 79 19.38 4.52 6.87
C LEU A 79 17.89 4.35 7.15
N ARG A 80 17.22 3.53 6.33
CA ARG A 80 15.80 3.20 6.50
C ARG A 80 15.60 1.70 6.52
N ILE A 81 14.79 1.25 7.47
CA ILE A 81 14.42 -0.14 7.63
C ILE A 81 13.11 -0.41 6.89
N PHE A 82 13.05 -1.51 6.15
CA PHE A 82 11.87 -1.98 5.45
C PHE A 82 11.75 -3.50 5.59
N TYR A 83 10.54 -4.03 5.45
CA TYR A 83 10.29 -5.47 5.55
C TYR A 83 10.16 -6.08 4.15
N ARG A 84 11.05 -7.02 3.82
CA ARG A 84 11.06 -7.70 2.52
C ARG A 84 11.62 -9.11 2.66
N ASN A 85 11.02 -10.07 1.95
CA ASN A 85 11.41 -11.48 1.99
C ASN A 85 11.40 -12.05 3.41
N HIS A 86 10.37 -11.71 4.19
CA HIS A 86 10.18 -12.15 5.57
C HIS A 86 11.23 -11.69 6.60
N ARG A 87 12.06 -10.68 6.28
CA ARG A 87 13.07 -10.12 7.21
C ARG A 87 13.13 -8.60 7.14
N LEU A 88 13.62 -7.96 8.20
CA LEU A 88 13.95 -6.53 8.18
C LEU A 88 15.27 -6.29 7.44
N GLN A 89 15.19 -5.50 6.39
CA GLN A 89 16.35 -5.01 5.64
C GLN A 89 16.55 -3.53 5.92
N GLU A 90 17.80 -3.09 5.84
CA GLU A 90 18.17 -1.70 6.01
C GLU A 90 18.88 -1.23 4.74
N ASP A 91 18.50 -0.07 4.23
CA ASP A 91 19.10 0.50 3.03
C ASP A 91 19.37 2.01 3.21
N GLY A 92 20.51 2.44 2.68
CA GLY A 92 20.99 3.81 2.67
C GLY A 92 20.71 4.55 1.36
N LYS A 93 19.99 3.96 0.40
CA LYS A 93 19.57 4.65 -0.85
C LYS A 93 18.86 5.98 -0.62
N TRP A 94 18.31 6.20 0.57
CA TRP A 94 17.64 7.45 0.93
C TRP A 94 18.61 8.57 1.31
N ARG A 95 19.91 8.28 1.52
CA ARG A 95 20.95 9.28 1.77
C ARG A 95 21.09 10.29 0.64
N GLN A 96 20.77 9.93 -0.60
CA GLN A 96 20.90 10.83 -1.75
C GLN A 96 19.77 11.88 -1.86
N TRP A 97 18.73 11.76 -1.04
CA TRP A 97 17.54 12.64 -1.08
C TRP A 97 17.45 13.56 0.16
N TYR A 98 18.46 13.54 1.03
CA TYR A 98 18.60 14.39 2.22
C TYR A 98 19.90 15.20 2.12
#